data_AF-A0A939F1L9-F1
#
_entry.id   AF-A0A939F1L9-F1
#
_cell.length_a   1.000
_cell.length_b   1.000
_cell.length_c   1.000
_cell.angle_alpha   90.00
_cell.angle_beta   90.00
_cell.angle_gamma   90.00
#
_symmetry.space_group_name_H-M   'P 1'
#
loop_
_entity.id
_entity.type
_entity.pdbx_description
1 polymer ?
#
loop_
_entity_poly.entity_id
_entity_poly.type
_entity_poly.pdbx_seq_one_letter_code
_entity_poly.pdbx_strand_id
1 'polypeptide(L)'
;MTRWNQGRATVDALIDSGGLERAPASQQAAEAELVRARTHVGSARQLAATDPEGAYTLAYDAARRALAAVLQNQGLRATSRGGHTVIYEAVRAQLDPPLGSMLRPFNRMRARRNEVE
;
A
#
# COMPACT_ATOMS: atom_id res chain seq x y z
N MET A 1 16.10 15.03 16.21
CA MET A 1 15.36 14.09 15.34
C MET A 1 15.03 14.80 14.03
N THR A 2 15.58 14.32 12.92
CA THR A 2 15.34 14.90 11.59
C THR A 2 13.92 14.54 11.15
N ARG A 3 13.08 15.55 10.89
CA ARG A 3 11.67 15.34 10.52
C ARG A 3 11.60 15.05 9.01
N TRP A 4 11.02 13.92 8.60
CA TRP A 4 10.81 13.60 7.18
C TRP A 4 9.82 14.58 6.54
N ASN A 5 10.27 15.43 5.60
CA ASN A 5 9.45 16.53 5.05
C ASN A 5 8.69 16.16 3.79
N GLN A 6 9.23 15.28 2.96
CA GLN A 6 8.59 14.90 1.70
C GLN A 6 7.25 14.18 1.97
N GLY A 7 6.19 14.64 1.31
CA GLY A 7 4.85 14.09 1.50
C GLY A 7 4.13 14.49 2.79
N ARG A 8 4.74 15.33 3.65
CA ARG A 8 4.14 15.76 4.92
C ARG A 8 2.75 16.36 4.73
N ALA A 9 2.62 17.35 3.85
CA ALA A 9 1.37 18.06 3.64
C ALA A 9 0.24 17.11 3.22
N THR A 10 0.54 16.12 2.38
CA THR A 10 -0.40 15.08 1.97
C THR A 10 -0.79 14.17 3.13
N VAL A 11 0.17 13.69 3.92
CA VAL A 11 -0.12 12.85 5.09
C VAL A 11 -0.97 13.59 6.12
N ASP A 12 -0.63 14.84 6.41
CA ASP A 12 -1.39 15.67 7.35
C ASP A 12 -2.83 15.89 6.84
N ALA A 13 -3.02 16.24 5.56
CA ALA A 13 -4.35 16.36 4.95
C ALA A 13 -5.17 15.06 4.97
N LEU A 14 -4.50 13.91 4.77
CA LEU A 14 -5.15 12.60 4.85
C LEU A 14 -5.56 12.25 6.28
N ILE A 15 -4.81 12.70 7.29
CA ILE A 15 -5.20 12.56 8.70
C ILE A 15 -6.39 13.47 9.01
N ASP A 16 -6.32 14.74 8.60
CA ASP A 16 -7.36 15.74 8.88
C ASP A 16 -8.71 15.37 8.24
N SER A 17 -8.68 14.79 7.04
CA SER A 17 -9.87 14.26 6.36
C SER A 17 -10.38 12.92 6.93
N GLY A 18 -9.64 12.32 7.87
CA GLY A 18 -9.93 11.02 8.47
C GLY A 18 -9.68 9.83 7.54
N GLY A 19 -8.91 10.01 6.45
CA GLY A 19 -8.47 8.92 5.58
C GLY A 19 -7.33 8.10 6.17
N LEU A 20 -6.44 8.75 6.92
CA LEU A 20 -5.42 8.13 7.75
C LEU A 20 -5.68 8.42 9.23
N GLU A 21 -5.14 7.57 10.09
CA GLU A 21 -5.08 7.77 11.52
C GLU A 21 -3.67 7.50 12.05
N ARG A 22 -3.37 8.05 13.22
CA ARG A 22 -2.15 7.73 13.97
C ARG A 22 -2.36 6.44 14.73
N ALA A 23 -1.39 5.55 14.66
CA ALA A 23 -1.33 4.29 15.39
C ALA A 23 0.06 4.13 16.02
N PRO A 24 0.23 3.23 17.01
CA PRO A 24 1.58 2.87 17.47
C PRO A 24 2.43 2.36 16.31
N ALA A 25 3.60 2.95 16.10
CA ALA A 25 4.55 2.46 15.11
C ALA A 25 5.00 1.05 15.49
N SER A 26 4.98 0.12 14.53
CA SER A 26 5.33 -1.27 14.77
C SER A 26 6.07 -1.88 13.59
N GLN A 27 7.38 -2.05 13.77
CA GLN A 27 8.22 -2.78 12.81
C GLN A 27 7.75 -4.24 12.68
N GLN A 28 7.39 -4.88 13.80
CA GLN A 28 6.90 -6.26 13.80
C GLN A 28 5.64 -6.42 12.95
N ALA A 29 4.67 -5.50 13.06
CA ALA A 29 3.45 -5.53 12.26
C ALA A 29 3.75 -5.31 10.77
N ALA A 30 4.62 -4.35 10.46
CA ALA A 30 5.07 -4.10 9.10
C ALA A 30 5.75 -5.33 8.48
N GLU A 31 6.64 -6.00 9.22
CA GLU A 31 7.30 -7.23 8.77
C GLU A 31 6.30 -8.36 8.52
N ALA A 32 5.31 -8.53 9.39
CA ALA A 32 4.24 -9.52 9.21
C ALA A 32 3.41 -9.26 7.94
N GLU A 33 3.08 -7.99 7.64
CA GLU A 33 2.41 -7.64 6.38
C GLU A 33 3.30 -7.91 5.16
N LEU A 34 4.60 -7.65 5.25
CA LEU A 34 5.55 -7.99 4.18
C LEU A 34 5.69 -9.49 3.95
N VAL A 35 5.63 -10.32 5.02
CA VAL A 35 5.60 -11.78 4.89
C VAL A 35 4.35 -12.21 4.12
N ARG A 36 3.16 -11.72 4.52
CA ARG A 36 1.90 -12.01 3.81
C ARG A 36 1.93 -11.56 2.36
N ALA A 37 2.47 -10.37 2.08
CA ALA A 37 2.63 -9.86 0.73
C ALA A 37 3.51 -10.79 -0.12
N ARG A 38 4.64 -11.28 0.42
CA ARG A 38 5.51 -12.24 -0.28
C ARG A 38 4.80 -13.56 -0.57
N THR A 39 4.03 -14.08 0.39
CA THR A 39 3.20 -15.28 0.19
C THR A 39 2.22 -15.09 -0.97
N HIS A 40 1.47 -13.98 -0.99
CA HIS A 40 0.52 -13.70 -2.06
C HIS A 40 1.17 -13.55 -3.43
N VAL A 41 2.36 -12.93 -3.53
CA VAL A 41 3.12 -12.90 -4.79
C VAL A 41 3.50 -14.33 -5.23
N GLY A 42 3.90 -15.19 -4.30
CA GLY A 42 4.18 -16.60 -4.57
C GLY A 42 2.96 -17.33 -5.14
N SER A 43 1.80 -17.20 -4.50
CA SER A 43 0.54 -17.79 -4.95
C SER A 43 0.07 -17.22 -6.29
N ALA A 44 0.17 -15.90 -6.49
CA ALA A 44 -0.16 -15.25 -7.77
C ALA A 44 0.64 -15.84 -8.93
N ARG A 45 1.94 -16.11 -8.73
CA ARG A 45 2.79 -16.73 -9.75
C ARG A 45 2.36 -18.15 -10.10
N GLN A 46 1.90 -18.93 -9.12
CA GLN A 46 1.41 -20.29 -9.35
C GLN A 46 0.10 -20.30 -10.13
N LEU A 47 -0.81 -19.36 -9.85
CA LEU A 47 -2.10 -19.26 -10.50
C LEU A 47 -2.06 -18.59 -11.87
N ALA A 48 -0.99 -17.87 -12.21
CA ALA A 48 -0.93 -17.02 -13.40
C ALA A 48 -1.31 -17.71 -14.73
N ALA A 49 -1.10 -19.02 -14.86
CA ALA A 49 -1.44 -19.77 -16.06
C ALA A 49 -2.87 -20.36 -16.06
N THR A 50 -3.40 -20.71 -14.88
CA THR A 50 -4.67 -21.43 -14.73
C THR A 50 -5.82 -20.54 -14.33
N ASP A 51 -5.51 -19.46 -13.61
CA ASP A 51 -6.45 -18.44 -13.13
C ASP A 51 -5.73 -17.07 -13.13
N PRO A 52 -5.59 -16.43 -14.31
CA PRO A 52 -4.93 -15.14 -14.43
C PRO A 52 -5.62 -14.01 -13.64
N GLU A 53 -6.94 -14.09 -13.48
CA GLU A 53 -7.75 -13.12 -12.74
C GLU A 53 -7.50 -13.23 -11.23
N GLY A 54 -7.59 -14.43 -10.66
CA GLY A 54 -7.25 -14.67 -9.27
C GLY A 54 -5.78 -14.37 -8.97
N ALA A 55 -4.87 -14.70 -9.88
CA ALA A 55 -3.46 -14.33 -9.80
C ALA A 55 -3.28 -12.80 -9.72
N TYR A 56 -4.02 -12.04 -10.54
CA TYR A 56 -3.96 -10.58 -10.54
C TYR A 56 -4.47 -9.98 -9.23
N THR A 57 -5.59 -10.49 -8.72
CA THR A 57 -6.16 -10.07 -7.43
C THR A 57 -5.16 -10.28 -6.28
N LEU A 58 -4.50 -11.44 -6.23
CA LEU A 58 -3.46 -11.72 -5.23
C LEU A 58 -2.25 -10.78 -5.37
N ALA A 59 -1.79 -10.52 -6.59
CA ALA A 59 -0.69 -9.60 -6.84
C ALA A 59 -1.03 -8.16 -6.38
N TYR A 60 -2.26 -7.70 -6.64
CA TYR A 60 -2.74 -6.40 -6.18
C TYR A 60 -2.80 -6.32 -4.65
N ASP A 61 -3.35 -7.34 -3.99
CA ASP A 61 -3.42 -7.39 -2.54
C ASP A 61 -2.03 -7.45 -1.89
N ALA A 62 -1.09 -8.18 -2.50
CA ALA A 62 0.30 -8.19 -2.06
C ALA A 62 0.92 -6.80 -2.10
N ALA A 63 0.77 -6.08 -3.22
CA ALA A 63 1.29 -4.73 -3.36
C ALA A 63 0.66 -3.78 -2.34
N ARG A 64 -0.66 -3.88 -2.13
CA ARG A 64 -1.39 -3.06 -1.14
C ARG A 64 -0.88 -3.28 0.28
N ARG A 65 -0.64 -4.54 0.67
CA ARG A 65 -0.07 -4.90 1.98
C ARG A 65 1.35 -4.37 2.16
N ALA A 66 2.17 -4.45 1.12
CA ALA A 66 3.52 -3.90 1.16
C ALA A 66 3.52 -2.38 1.37
N LEU A 67 2.61 -1.65 0.72
CA LEU A 67 2.44 -0.21 0.95
C LEU A 67 1.90 0.09 2.36
N ALA A 68 0.97 -0.72 2.86
CA ALA A 68 0.45 -0.58 4.23
C ALA A 68 1.54 -0.82 5.29
N ALA A 69 2.47 -1.74 5.05
CA ALA A 69 3.61 -2.00 5.93
C ALA A 69 4.50 -0.76 6.11
N VAL A 70 4.70 0.04 5.05
CA VAL A 70 5.43 1.31 5.14
C VAL A 70 4.77 2.25 6.14
N LEU A 71 3.44 2.41 6.06
CA LEU A 71 2.68 3.27 6.95
C LEU A 71 2.67 2.74 8.40
N GLN A 72 2.51 1.43 8.59
CA GLN A 72 2.56 0.82 9.94
C GLN A 72 3.90 1.02 10.64
N ASN A 73 5.01 0.92 9.89
CA ASN A 73 6.34 1.19 10.42
C ASN A 73 6.50 2.67 10.86
N GLN A 74 5.68 3.58 10.32
CA GLN A 74 5.66 5.01 10.65
C GLN A 74 4.63 5.38 11.72
N GLY A 75 3.81 4.43 12.17
CA GLY A 75 2.69 4.71 13.08
C GLY A 75 1.49 5.37 12.39
N LEU A 76 1.25 5.00 11.14
CA LEU A 76 0.10 5.43 10.34
C LEU A 76 -0.72 4.23 9.89
N ARG A 77 -2.04 4.41 9.84
CA ARG A 77 -2.97 3.39 9.36
C ARG A 77 -4.07 4.02 8.52
N ALA A 78 -4.49 3.33 7.46
CA ALA A 78 -5.65 3.75 6.68
C ALA A 78 -6.95 3.37 7.41
N THR A 79 -7.90 4.29 7.41
CA THR A 79 -9.23 4.08 7.99
C THR A 79 -10.17 3.44 6.95
N SER A 80 -11.33 2.97 7.41
CA SER A 80 -12.40 2.51 6.51
C SER A 80 -12.86 3.61 5.52
N ARG A 81 -12.79 4.88 5.93
CA ARG A 81 -13.14 6.04 5.09
C ARG A 81 -12.11 6.28 3.98
N GLY A 82 -10.82 6.19 4.30
CA GLY A 82 -9.76 6.39 3.31
C GLY A 82 -9.64 5.23 2.31
N GLY A 83 -10.02 4.03 2.74
CA GLY A 83 -9.95 2.82 1.93
C GLY A 83 -8.52 2.56 1.43
N HIS A 84 -8.40 1.90 0.28
CA HIS A 84 -7.09 1.50 -0.23
C HIS A 84 -6.37 2.61 -1.01
N THR A 85 -7.09 3.66 -1.44
CA THR A 85 -6.52 4.79 -2.20
C THR A 85 -5.48 5.54 -1.39
N VAL A 86 -5.81 5.86 -0.14
CA VAL A 86 -4.99 6.73 0.71
C VAL A 86 -3.65 6.09 1.07
N ILE A 87 -3.57 4.75 1.07
CA ILE A 87 -2.31 4.02 1.28
C ILE A 87 -1.33 4.37 0.16
N TYR A 88 -1.78 4.28 -1.09
CA TYR A 88 -0.95 4.61 -2.25
C TYR A 88 -0.59 6.09 -2.29
N GLU A 89 -1.56 6.97 -2.06
CA GLU A 89 -1.35 8.41 -2.06
C GLU A 89 -0.30 8.83 -1.02
N ALA A 90 -0.43 8.35 0.21
CA ALA A 90 0.49 8.66 1.29
C ALA A 90 1.90 8.12 1.04
N VAL A 91 2.03 6.87 0.58
CA VAL A 91 3.35 6.27 0.32
C VAL A 91 4.02 6.94 -0.87
N ARG A 92 3.27 7.23 -1.94
CA ARG A 92 3.81 7.95 -3.10
C ARG A 92 4.26 9.35 -2.72
N ALA A 93 3.44 10.12 -2.01
CA ALA A 93 3.81 11.48 -1.60
C ALA A 93 5.11 11.51 -0.78
N GLN A 94 5.36 10.46 0.02
CA GLN A 94 6.56 10.35 0.83
C GLN A 94 7.79 9.86 0.05
N LEU A 95 7.62 8.96 -0.92
CA LEU A 95 8.74 8.21 -1.54
C LEU A 95 8.99 8.56 -3.02
N ASP A 96 8.15 9.37 -3.65
CA ASP A 96 8.31 9.88 -5.01
C ASP A 96 8.64 11.37 -4.99
N PRO A 97 9.83 11.79 -5.46
CA PRO A 97 10.97 10.97 -5.92
C PRO A 97 11.73 10.27 -4.78
N PRO A 98 12.53 9.21 -5.04
CA PRO A 98 12.86 8.66 -6.37
C PRO A 98 12.02 7.44 -6.79
N LEU A 99 11.18 6.90 -5.91
CA LEU A 99 10.54 5.59 -6.10
C LEU A 99 9.26 5.64 -6.95
N GLY A 100 8.91 6.79 -7.54
CA GLY A 100 7.67 6.96 -8.31
C GLY A 100 7.47 5.93 -9.43
N SER A 101 8.54 5.55 -10.14
CA SER A 101 8.47 4.52 -11.19
C SER A 101 8.05 3.15 -10.67
N MET A 102 8.50 2.78 -9.47
CA MET A 102 8.11 1.53 -8.81
C MET A 102 6.69 1.58 -8.24
N LEU A 103 6.22 2.77 -7.84
CA LEU A 103 4.89 2.94 -7.22
C LEU A 103 3.77 3.10 -8.26
N ARG A 104 4.00 3.79 -9.37
CA ARG A 104 3.00 4.04 -10.44
C ARG A 104 2.18 2.81 -10.89
N PRO A 105 2.75 1.60 -11.04
CA PRO A 105 1.98 0.42 -11.42
C PRO A 105 0.78 0.11 -10.50
N PHE A 106 0.85 0.44 -9.21
CA PHE A 106 -0.21 0.12 -8.25
C PHE A 106 -1.57 0.71 -8.64
N ASN A 107 -1.61 1.97 -9.10
CA ASN A 107 -2.86 2.60 -9.52
C ASN A 107 -3.48 1.91 -10.75
N ARG A 108 -2.65 1.43 -11.68
CA ARG A 108 -3.14 0.64 -12.83
C ARG A 108 -3.70 -0.71 -12.37
N MET A 109 -3.05 -1.35 -11.40
CA MET A 109 -3.53 -2.61 -10.83
C MET A 109 -4.90 -2.48 -10.19
N ARG A 110 -5.11 -1.41 -9.42
CA ARG A 110 -6.42 -1.13 -8.82
C ARG A 110 -7.51 -0.94 -9.88
N ALA A 111 -7.26 -0.12 -10.90
CA ALA A 111 -8.25 0.14 -11.94
C ALA A 111 -8.65 -1.15 -12.66
N ARG A 112 -7.65 -1.98 -13.01
CA ARG A 112 -7.90 -3.25 -13.70
C ARG A 112 -8.62 -4.27 -12.83
N ARG A 113 -8.36 -4.33 -11.52
CA ARG A 113 -9.10 -5.21 -10.60
C ARG A 113 -10.59 -4.85 -10.57
N ASN A 114 -10.93 -3.57 -10.57
CA ASN A 114 -12.33 -3.14 -10.56
C ASN A 114 -13.08 -3.44 -11.87
N GLU A 115 -12.38 -3.68 -12.97
CA GLU A 115 -13.00 -4.09 -14.26
C GLU A 115 -13.28 -5.60 -14.33
N VAL A 116 -12.71 -6.36 -13.40
CA VAL A 116 -12.71 -7.82 -13.40
C VAL A 116 -13.67 -8.37 -12.32
N GLU A 117 -14.06 -7.54 -11.34
CA GLU A 117 -15.19 -7.80 -10.43
C GLU A 117 -16.54 -7.41 -11.04
#